data_AF-A0A6B0Z367-F1
#
_entry.id   AF-A0A6B0Z367-F1
#
_cell.length_a   1.000
_cell.length_b   1.000
_cell.length_c   1.000
_cell.angle_alpha   90.00
_cell.angle_beta   90.00
_cell.angle_gamma   90.00
#
_symmetry.space_group_name_H-M   'P 1'
#
loop_
_entity.id
_entity.type
_entity.pdbx_description
1 polymer ?
#
loop_
_entity_poly.entity_id
_entity_poly.type
_entity_poly.pdbx_seq_one_letter_code
_entity_poly.pdbx_strand_id
1 'polypeptide(L)'
;MLRSNRAQNPRFARFCSTGSRPEHRDTKELGLNVSRESSENGEVVLRLEVEQERVGKHMNAAAKRVAQRVNIPGFRKGKAPR
;
A
#
# COMPACT_ATOMS: atom_id res chain seq x y z
N MET A 1 -31.89 25.29 37.36
CA MET A 1 -30.63 25.92 36.92
C MET A 1 -29.52 25.33 37.81
N LEU A 2 -28.45 24.68 37.38
CA LEU A 2 -27.76 24.57 36.09
C LEU A 2 -27.42 23.09 35.80
N ARG A 3 -27.56 22.70 34.52
CA ARG A 3 -27.11 21.42 33.99
C ARG A 3 -25.57 21.42 33.92
N SER A 4 -24.89 20.56 34.65
CA SER A 4 -23.44 20.38 34.51
C SER A 4 -23.13 19.62 33.23
N ASN A 5 -22.61 20.35 32.26
CA ASN A 5 -22.24 19.93 30.92
C ASN A 5 -20.99 19.03 30.95
N ARG A 6 -21.18 17.71 31.14
CA ARG A 6 -20.11 16.69 30.99
C ARG A 6 -20.02 16.21 29.54
N ALA A 7 -19.91 17.16 28.62
CA ALA A 7 -19.65 16.90 27.21
C ALA A 7 -18.53 17.83 26.75
N GLN A 8 -17.28 17.44 27.04
CA GLN A 8 -16.07 17.94 26.36
C GLN A 8 -14.82 17.26 26.96
N ASN A 9 -14.49 16.06 26.48
CA ASN A 9 -13.08 15.66 26.43
C ASN A 9 -12.80 14.87 25.15
N PRO A 10 -12.40 15.53 24.05
CA PRO A 10 -12.22 14.90 22.74
C PRO A 10 -10.90 14.12 22.58
N ARG A 11 -10.13 13.89 23.65
CA ARG A 11 -8.82 13.23 23.56
C ARG A 11 -8.85 11.70 23.59
N PHE A 12 -10.01 11.09 23.82
CA PHE A 12 -10.17 9.63 23.88
C PHE A 12 -11.24 9.09 22.91
N ALA A 13 -11.48 9.81 21.80
CA ALA A 13 -12.40 9.37 20.75
C ALA A 13 -11.75 9.55 19.38
N ARG A 14 -10.89 8.59 19.00
CA ARG A 14 -10.65 8.13 17.62
C ARG A 14 -9.53 7.08 17.57
N PHE A 15 -9.75 5.93 18.22
CA PHE A 15 -9.27 4.70 17.59
C PHE A 15 -10.31 4.37 16.51
N CYS A 16 -10.22 5.06 15.38
CA CYS A 16 -11.06 4.78 14.22
C CYS A 16 -10.79 3.33 13.84
N SER A 17 -11.78 2.47 14.02
CA SER A 17 -11.89 1.10 13.52
C SER A 17 -11.95 1.02 11.99
N THR A 18 -11.38 2.01 11.30
CA THR A 18 -11.37 2.13 9.84
C THR A 18 -9.94 2.11 9.33
N GLY A 19 -9.11 1.21 9.86
CA GLY A 19 -8.10 0.60 9.01
C GLY A 19 -8.86 -0.32 8.08
N SER A 20 -9.31 0.19 6.94
CA SER A 20 -9.81 -0.67 5.87
C SER A 20 -8.76 -1.75 5.66
N ARG A 21 -9.09 -3.00 6.00
CA ARG A 21 -8.32 -4.15 5.53
C ARG A 21 -8.15 -3.91 4.04
N PRO A 22 -6.93 -3.89 3.49
CA PRO A 22 -6.78 -3.76 2.06
C PRO A 22 -7.59 -4.90 1.47
N GLU A 23 -8.69 -4.55 0.78
CA GLU A 23 -9.56 -5.54 0.19
C GLU A 23 -8.70 -6.42 -0.71
N HIS A 24 -8.90 -7.73 -0.61
CA HIS A 24 -8.16 -8.70 -1.39
C HIS A 24 -8.64 -8.55 -2.84
N ARG A 25 -8.07 -7.57 -3.55
CA ARG A 25 -8.44 -7.30 -4.94
C ARG A 25 -8.14 -8.56 -5.74
N ASP A 26 -9.16 -9.06 -6.41
CA ASP A 26 -9.03 -10.19 -7.30
C ASP A 26 -7.94 -9.90 -8.33
N THR A 27 -7.00 -10.83 -8.48
CA THR A 27 -5.85 -10.71 -9.40
C THR A 27 -6.29 -10.53 -10.86
N LYS A 28 -7.53 -10.92 -11.20
CA LYS A 28 -8.15 -10.71 -12.51
C LYS A 28 -8.43 -9.24 -12.82
N GLU A 29 -8.71 -8.39 -11.83
CA GLU A 29 -8.97 -6.95 -12.05
C GLU A 29 -7.67 -6.15 -12.26
N LEU A 30 -6.51 -6.77 -12.06
CA LEU A 30 -5.21 -6.13 -12.10
C LEU A 30 -4.46 -6.34 -13.43
N GLY A 31 -5.12 -6.95 -14.43
CA GLY A 31 -4.51 -7.22 -15.75
C GLY A 31 -3.32 -8.18 -15.66
N LEU A 32 -3.37 -9.14 -14.72
CA LEU A 32 -2.32 -10.11 -14.48
C LEU A 32 -2.72 -11.46 -15.07
N ASN A 33 -2.01 -11.93 -16.11
CA ASN A 33 -2.15 -13.31 -16.55
C ASN A 33 -1.30 -14.20 -15.65
N VAL A 34 -1.95 -15.15 -14.98
CA VAL A 34 -1.29 -16.10 -14.07
C VAL A 34 -1.52 -17.52 -14.58
N SER A 35 -0.45 -18.17 -15.01
CA SER A 35 -0.47 -19.59 -15.38
C SER A 35 0.30 -20.39 -14.33
N ARG A 36 -0.29 -21.50 -13.87
CA ARG A 36 0.27 -22.36 -12.82
C ARG A 36 0.51 -23.75 -13.39
N GLU A 37 1.77 -24.18 -13.41
CA GLU A 37 2.18 -25.53 -13.77
C GLU A 37 2.56 -26.27 -12.46
N SER A 38 1.88 -27.38 -12.16
CA SER A 38 2.20 -28.23 -11.01
C SER A 38 3.17 -29.33 -11.42
N SER A 39 4.32 -29.42 -10.75
CA SER A 39 5.32 -30.46 -10.99
C SER A 39 5.21 -31.59 -9.96
N GLU A 40 5.59 -32.80 -10.34
CA GLU A 40 5.42 -34.03 -9.52
C GLU A 40 6.17 -34.00 -8.17
N ASN A 41 7.14 -33.10 -7.99
CA ASN A 41 7.91 -32.95 -6.75
C ASN A 41 7.32 -31.94 -5.75
N GLY A 42 6.06 -31.52 -5.92
CA GLY A 42 5.44 -30.49 -5.08
C GLY A 42 5.91 -29.06 -5.38
N GLU A 43 6.68 -28.88 -6.46
CA GLU A 43 7.10 -27.59 -6.97
C GLU A 43 6.02 -27.01 -7.89
N VAL A 44 5.82 -25.70 -7.80
CA VAL A 44 4.79 -24.98 -8.54
C VAL A 44 5.45 -23.82 -9.25
N VAL A 45 5.40 -23.84 -10.58
CA VAL A 45 5.89 -22.75 -11.41
C VAL A 45 4.73 -21.78 -11.69
N LEU A 46 4.89 -20.53 -11.25
CA LEU A 46 3.93 -19.45 -11.50
C LEU A 46 4.47 -18.52 -12.58
N ARG A 47 3.83 -18.52 -13.75
CA ARG A 47 4.11 -17.54 -14.81
C ARG A 47 3.18 -16.36 -14.63
N LEU A 48 3.75 -15.18 -14.45
CA LEU A 48 3.03 -13.91 -14.25
C LEU A 48 3.38 -12.97 -15.39
N GLU A 49 2.39 -12.59 -16.20
CA GLU A 49 2.54 -11.51 -17.18
C GLU A 49 1.91 -10.24 -16.61
N VAL A 50 2.64 -9.13 -16.67
CA VAL A 50 2.23 -7.85 -16.09
C VAL A 50 2.38 -6.75 -17.15
N GLU A 51 1.36 -5.91 -17.26
CA GLU A 51 1.41 -4.72 -18.12
C GLU A 51 2.47 -3.71 -17.66
N GLN A 52 3.23 -3.17 -18.61
CA GLN A 52 4.34 -2.25 -18.33
C GLN A 52 3.91 -0.93 -17.68
N GLU A 53 2.74 -0.38 -18.04
CA GLU A 53 2.23 0.86 -17.45
C GLU A 53 2.03 0.73 -15.94
N ARG A 54 1.48 -0.42 -15.51
CA ARG A 54 1.27 -0.76 -14.10
C ARG A 54 2.60 -0.85 -13.35
N VAL A 55 3.60 -1.49 -13.96
CA VAL A 55 4.95 -1.58 -13.38
C VAL A 55 5.53 -0.18 -13.16
N GLY A 56 5.48 0.69 -14.17
CA GLY A 56 5.97 2.06 -14.08
C GLY A 56 5.30 2.87 -12.97
N LYS A 57 3.97 2.79 -12.85
CA LYS A 57 3.21 3.45 -11.78
C LYS A 57 3.64 2.99 -10.38
N HIS A 58 3.79 1.68 -10.19
CA HIS A 58 4.19 1.13 -8.90
C HIS A 58 5.67 1.38 -8.58
N MET A 59 6.54 1.42 -9.59
CA MET A 59 7.95 1.80 -9.44
C MET A 59 8.09 3.26 -8.98
N ASN A 60 7.32 4.17 -9.58
CA ASN A 60 7.21 5.55 -9.11
C ASN A 60 6.65 5.65 -7.67
N ALA A 61 5.64 4.86 -7.33
CA ALA A 61 5.15 4.84 -5.95
C ALA A 61 6.24 4.36 -4.97
N ALA A 62 6.97 3.30 -5.32
CA ALA A 62 8.04 2.74 -4.50
C ALA A 62 9.17 3.75 -4.26
N ALA A 63 9.70 4.37 -5.32
CA ALA A 63 10.78 5.34 -5.16
C ALA A 63 10.35 6.59 -4.37
N LYS A 64 9.04 6.96 -4.37
CA LYS A 64 8.54 8.06 -3.52
C LYS A 64 8.57 7.68 -2.05
N ARG A 65 8.18 6.43 -1.74
CA ARG A 65 8.24 5.90 -0.37
C ARG A 65 9.67 5.83 0.14
N VAL A 66 10.61 5.40 -0.70
CA VAL A 66 12.03 5.37 -0.35
C VAL A 66 12.55 6.77 -0.10
N ALA A 67 12.31 7.71 -1.03
CA ALA A 67 12.74 9.11 -0.91
C ALA A 67 12.21 9.83 0.34
N GLN A 68 11.05 9.42 0.87
CA GLN A 68 10.51 9.94 2.13
C GLN A 68 11.22 9.43 3.38
N ARG A 69 11.83 8.24 3.30
CA ARG A 69 12.49 7.56 4.43
C ARG A 69 13.98 7.86 4.51
N VAL A 70 14.64 8.06 3.37
CA VAL A 70 16.08 8.32 3.31
C VAL A 70 16.40 9.80 3.39
N ASN A 71 17.53 10.16 4.01
CA ASN A 71 18.02 11.54 4.12
C ASN A 71 19.23 11.72 3.20
N ILE A 72 19.01 12.18 1.97
CA ILE A 72 20.07 12.42 0.98
C ILE A 72 20.50 13.89 1.07
N PRO A 73 21.80 14.20 1.29
CA PRO A 73 22.28 15.57 1.35
C PRO A 73 22.05 16.29 0.02
N GLY A 74 21.74 17.60 0.09
CA GLY A 74 21.38 18.39 -1.09
C GLY A 74 19.93 18.22 -1.57
N PHE A 75 19.20 17.23 -1.07
CA PHE A 75 17.79 17.03 -1.39
C PHE A 75 16.90 17.21 -0.16
N ARG A 76 15.81 17.96 -0.32
CA ARG A 76 14.77 18.02 0.71
C ARG A 76 14.14 16.63 0.85
N LYS A 77 13.89 16.20 2.08
CA LYS A 77 13.24 14.90 2.39
C LYS A 77 12.00 14.67 1.51
N GLY A 78 11.93 13.51 0.85
CA GLY A 78 10.85 13.15 -0.07
C GLY A 78 10.94 13.74 -1.49
N LYS A 79 11.98 14.50 -1.80
CA LYS A 79 12.21 15.12 -3.13
C LYS A 79 13.50 14.64 -3.80
N ALA A 80 13.98 13.46 -3.41
CA ALA A 80 15.07 12.81 -4.12
C ALA A 80 14.64 12.47 -5.56
N PRO A 81 15.51 12.68 -6.56
CA PRO A 81 15.26 12.28 -7.93
C PRO A 81 15.18 10.74 -8.04
N ARG A 82 14.52 10.28 -9.10
CA ARG A 82 14.40 8.86 -9.43
C ARG A 82 15.40 8.51 -10.51
#